data_AF-A0A3C1HWR4-F1
#
_entry.id   AF-A0A3C1HWR4-F1
#
_cell.length_a   1.000
_cell.length_b   1.000
_cell.length_c   1.000
_cell.angle_alpha   90.00
_cell.angle_beta   90.00
_cell.angle_gamma   90.00
#
_symmetry.space_group_name_H-M   'P 1'
#
loop_
_entity.id
_entity.type
_entity.pdbx_description
1 polymer ?
#
loop_
_entity_poly.entity_id
_entity_poly.type
_entity_poly.pdbx_seq_one_letter_code
_entity_poly.pdbx_strand_id
1 'polypeptide(L)'
;GGLYGKKSILEEMPPFLRGGEMIEYVTREDATYAELPHKFEAGTVNAAGAVGLEAAIKYIQNVGLKNIEENDNHLASLLMSGMKQLKGVSIIGHQDPLRHCGIVTFTIDGVHPHDIASILDTEHIAVRAGHHCAQPLMQKLGVNSTARASLYFYNTEDEVSLFLEKLSLVRKWMGLE
;
A
#
# COMPACT_ATOMS: atom_id res chain seq x y z
N GLY A 1 9.50 -10.76 0.59
CA GLY A 1 10.00 -9.37 0.58
C GLY A 1 11.51 -9.39 0.58
N GLY A 2 12.17 -8.23 0.66
CA GLY A 2 13.62 -8.14 0.79
C GLY A 2 14.01 -7.16 1.88
N LEU A 3 15.10 -7.44 2.60
CA LEU A 3 15.73 -6.52 3.53
C LEU A 3 17.02 -6.01 2.90
N TYR A 4 17.14 -4.69 2.75
CA TYR A 4 18.40 -4.05 2.39
C TYR A 4 19.07 -3.51 3.65
N GLY A 5 20.34 -3.86 3.84
CA GLY A 5 21.19 -3.29 4.87
C GLY A 5 22.58 -3.04 4.32
N LYS A 6 23.24 -1.97 4.79
CA LYS A 6 24.66 -1.77 4.49
C LYS A 6 25.44 -2.97 5.03
N LYS A 7 26.39 -3.47 4.24
CA LYS A 7 27.17 -4.66 4.58
C LYS A 7 27.75 -4.62 6.00
N SER A 8 28.41 -3.52 6.37
CA SER A 8 29.00 -3.34 7.71
C SER A 8 27.98 -3.48 8.84
N ILE A 9 26.75 -2.99 8.65
CA ILE A 9 25.69 -3.10 9.65
C ILE A 9 25.22 -4.56 9.77
N LEU A 10 25.02 -5.24 8.64
CA LEU A 10 24.57 -6.63 8.62
C LEU A 10 25.63 -7.60 9.19
N GLU A 11 26.92 -7.30 9.01
CA GLU A 11 28.03 -8.04 9.60
C GLU A 11 28.00 -7.95 11.14
N GLU A 12 27.82 -6.74 11.67
CA GLU A 12 27.75 -6.48 13.12
C GLU A 12 26.48 -7.04 13.79
N MET A 13 25.37 -7.14 13.06
CA MET A 13 24.10 -7.62 13.60
C MET A 13 24.16 -9.12 13.98
N PRO A 14 23.68 -9.52 15.16
CA PRO A 14 23.55 -10.93 15.50
C PRO A 14 22.47 -11.61 14.63
N PRO A 15 22.57 -12.94 14.36
CA PRO A 15 21.51 -13.66 13.66
C PRO A 15 20.21 -13.60 14.44
N PHE A 16 19.10 -13.42 13.73
CA PHE A 16 17.77 -13.30 14.33
C PHE A 16 17.10 -14.67 14.48
N LEU A 17 16.73 -15.30 13.37
CA LEU A 17 16.28 -16.69 13.34
C LEU A 17 17.49 -17.61 13.22
N ARG A 18 17.38 -18.81 13.81
CA ARG A 18 18.47 -19.82 13.83
C ARG A 18 17.91 -21.16 13.37
N GLY A 19 18.70 -21.91 12.60
CA GLY A 19 18.29 -23.20 12.05
C GLY A 19 19.21 -23.63 10.91
N GLY A 20 18.75 -24.54 10.05
CA GLY A 20 19.46 -24.89 8.83
C GLY A 20 19.67 -23.70 7.88
N GLU A 21 20.51 -23.88 6.86
CA GLU A 21 20.93 -22.88 5.84
C GLU A 21 21.76 -21.68 6.36
N MET A 22 21.49 -21.19 7.57
CA MET A 22 22.15 -19.99 8.12
C MET A 22 23.39 -20.27 8.99
N ILE A 23 23.70 -21.53 9.22
CA ILE A 23 24.88 -21.99 9.97
C ILE A 23 26.04 -22.28 9.02
N GLU A 24 27.25 -22.16 9.53
CA GLU A 24 28.45 -22.69 8.88
C GLU A 24 28.84 -24.02 9.55
N TYR A 25 28.94 -24.05 10.89
CA TYR A 25 29.13 -25.27 11.67
C TYR A 25 28.23 -25.30 12.91
N VAL A 26 27.84 -26.50 13.33
CA VAL A 26 27.07 -26.73 14.56
C VAL A 26 27.70 -27.88 15.34
N THR A 27 27.95 -27.65 16.63
CA THR A 27 28.36 -28.67 17.60
C THR A 27 27.26 -28.82 18.65
N ARG A 28 27.49 -29.65 19.68
CA ARG A 28 26.55 -29.76 20.81
C ARG A 28 26.57 -28.52 21.68
N GLU A 29 27.68 -27.79 21.70
CA GLU A 29 27.93 -26.68 22.62
C GLU A 29 27.93 -25.30 21.92
N ASP A 30 28.12 -25.25 20.61
CA ASP A 30 28.30 -23.99 19.87
C ASP A 30 27.85 -24.06 18.39
N ALA A 31 27.78 -22.91 17.73
CA ALA A 31 27.57 -22.80 16.30
C ALA A 31 28.26 -21.55 15.71
N THR A 32 28.86 -21.70 14.53
CA THR A 32 29.28 -20.58 13.69
C THR A 32 28.23 -20.33 12.60
N TYR A 33 28.14 -19.09 12.12
CA TYR A 33 27.10 -18.65 11.21
C TYR A 33 27.64 -18.44 9.80
N ALA A 34 26.77 -18.69 8.81
CA ALA A 34 27.10 -18.44 7.42
C ALA A 34 27.37 -16.96 7.16
N GLU A 35 28.08 -16.69 6.07
CA GLU A 35 28.30 -15.34 5.54
C GLU A 35 26.97 -14.67 5.12
N LEU A 36 27.02 -13.35 4.91
CA LEU A 36 25.87 -12.63 4.34
C LEU A 36 25.61 -13.07 2.89
N PRO A 37 24.32 -13.17 2.46
CA PRO A 37 23.10 -12.86 3.22
C PRO A 37 22.56 -14.03 4.07
N HIS A 38 23.07 -15.25 3.87
CA HIS A 38 22.51 -16.49 4.44
C HIS A 38 22.45 -16.51 5.97
N LYS A 39 23.32 -15.76 6.65
CA LYS A 39 23.23 -15.46 8.09
C LYS A 39 21.80 -15.12 8.57
N PHE A 40 20.98 -14.50 7.72
CA PHE A 40 19.62 -14.06 8.04
C PHE A 40 18.50 -14.86 7.37
N GLU A 41 18.82 -15.96 6.68
CA GLU A 41 17.87 -16.75 5.89
C GLU A 41 17.77 -18.18 6.45
N ALA A 42 17.27 -18.29 7.68
CA ALA A 42 17.16 -19.57 8.38
C ALA A 42 16.08 -20.48 7.77
N GLY A 43 16.43 -21.74 7.53
CA GLY A 43 15.54 -22.80 7.06
C GLY A 43 15.25 -22.73 5.56
N THR A 44 14.36 -23.62 5.10
CA THR A 44 13.97 -23.66 3.69
C THR A 44 13.31 -22.35 3.28
N VAL A 45 13.98 -21.62 2.39
CA VAL A 45 13.51 -20.33 1.89
C VAL A 45 12.34 -20.47 0.92
N ASN A 46 11.55 -19.41 0.79
CA ASN A 46 10.48 -19.33 -0.22
C ASN A 46 11.07 -19.06 -1.62
N ALA A 47 11.70 -20.08 -2.21
CA ALA A 47 12.36 -19.99 -3.51
C ALA A 47 11.41 -19.55 -4.63
N ALA A 48 10.20 -20.12 -4.70
CA ALA A 48 9.20 -19.74 -5.69
C ALA A 48 8.78 -18.27 -5.56
N GLY A 49 8.60 -17.77 -4.32
CA GLY A 49 8.32 -16.36 -4.05
C GLY A 49 9.46 -15.44 -4.45
N ALA A 50 10.72 -15.86 -4.27
CA ALA A 50 11.89 -15.08 -4.70
C ALA A 50 11.96 -14.94 -6.24
N VAL A 51 11.74 -16.03 -6.98
CA VAL A 51 11.68 -16.00 -8.46
C VAL A 51 10.50 -15.17 -8.95
N GLY A 52 9.33 -15.29 -8.30
CA GLY A 52 8.17 -14.44 -8.62
C GLY A 52 8.45 -12.95 -8.39
N LEU A 53 9.16 -12.60 -7.32
CA LEU A 53 9.58 -11.24 -7.04
C LEU A 53 10.58 -10.72 -8.07
N GLU A 54 11.53 -11.54 -8.52
CA GLU A 54 12.45 -11.19 -9.61
C GLU A 54 11.69 -10.84 -10.90
N ALA A 55 10.72 -11.68 -11.28
CA ALA A 55 9.88 -11.43 -12.46
C ALA A 55 9.07 -10.12 -12.32
N ALA A 56 8.50 -9.85 -11.14
CA ALA A 56 7.80 -8.61 -10.86
C ALA A 56 8.71 -7.38 -10.94
N ILE A 57 9.95 -7.46 -10.42
CA ILE A 57 10.95 -6.38 -10.52
C ILE A 57 11.28 -6.11 -11.99
N LYS A 58 11.55 -7.16 -12.78
CA LYS A 58 11.81 -7.04 -14.22
C LYS A 58 10.63 -6.40 -14.95
N TYR A 59 9.40 -6.78 -14.60
CA TYR A 59 8.21 -6.17 -15.18
C TYR A 59 8.12 -4.66 -14.87
N ILE A 60 8.31 -4.27 -13.60
CA ILE A 60 8.31 -2.85 -13.19
C ILE A 60 9.44 -2.05 -13.86
N GLN A 61 10.63 -2.64 -14.02
CA GLN A 61 11.74 -2.03 -14.75
C GLN A 61 11.42 -1.83 -16.23
N ASN A 62 10.74 -2.79 -16.87
CA ASN A 62 10.31 -2.70 -18.26
C ASN A 62 9.22 -1.64 -18.47
N VAL A 63 8.26 -1.53 -17.55
CA VAL A 63 7.26 -0.44 -17.56
C VAL A 63 7.95 0.91 -17.34
N GLY A 64 8.93 0.95 -16.44
CA GLY A 64 9.74 2.13 -16.11
C GLY A 64 9.16 2.90 -14.93
N LEU A 65 9.96 3.07 -13.87
CA LEU A 65 9.53 3.75 -12.64
C LEU A 65 9.02 5.18 -12.87
N LYS A 66 9.62 5.91 -13.81
CA LYS A 66 9.20 7.25 -14.17
C LYS A 66 7.81 7.26 -14.83
N ASN A 67 7.53 6.30 -15.71
CA ASN A 67 6.22 6.17 -16.36
C ASN A 67 5.13 5.83 -15.33
N ILE A 68 5.46 4.96 -14.37
CA ILE A 68 4.57 4.62 -13.24
C ILE A 68 4.28 5.87 -12.41
N GLU A 69 5.32 6.62 -12.02
CA GLU A 69 5.17 7.85 -11.24
C GLU A 69 4.31 8.90 -11.97
N GLU A 70 4.57 9.13 -13.27
CA GLU A 70 3.79 10.06 -14.09
C GLU A 70 2.33 9.65 -14.19
N ASN A 71 2.04 8.36 -14.42
CA ASN A 71 0.67 7.86 -14.49
C ASN A 71 -0.05 7.91 -13.13
N ASP A 72 0.61 7.50 -12.05
CA ASP A 72 0.04 7.56 -10.70
C ASP A 72 -0.30 9.00 -10.31
N ASN A 73 0.58 9.96 -10.64
CA ASN A 73 0.35 11.39 -10.41
C ASN A 73 -0.80 11.94 -11.26
N HIS A 74 -0.89 11.54 -12.52
CA HIS A 74 -1.98 11.91 -13.42
C HIS A 74 -3.33 11.43 -12.90
N LEU A 75 -3.45 10.13 -12.59
CA LEU A 75 -4.70 9.55 -12.07
C LEU A 75 -5.08 10.12 -10.69
N ALA A 76 -4.10 10.32 -9.80
CA ALA A 76 -4.34 10.98 -8.52
C ALA A 76 -4.86 12.41 -8.70
N SER A 77 -4.36 13.14 -9.71
CA SER A 77 -4.80 14.50 -10.03
C SER A 77 -6.25 14.53 -10.50
N LEU A 78 -6.64 13.61 -11.40
CA LEU A 78 -8.02 13.46 -11.86
C LEU A 78 -8.95 13.09 -10.70
N LEU A 79 -8.57 12.08 -9.92
CA LEU A 79 -9.34 11.59 -8.78
C LEU A 79 -9.56 12.71 -7.76
N MET A 80 -8.50 13.38 -7.31
CA MET A 80 -8.63 14.45 -6.31
C MET A 80 -9.40 15.66 -6.85
N SER A 81 -9.25 16.00 -8.13
CA SER A 81 -9.99 17.11 -8.74
C SER A 81 -11.48 16.80 -8.84
N GLY A 82 -11.86 15.57 -9.17
CA GLY A 82 -13.25 15.12 -9.17
C GLY A 82 -13.85 15.06 -7.77
N MET A 83 -13.12 14.51 -6.80
CA MET A 83 -13.59 14.41 -5.41
C MET A 83 -13.84 15.79 -4.78
N LYS A 84 -13.04 16.80 -5.11
CA LYS A 84 -13.24 18.20 -4.64
C LYS A 84 -14.56 18.82 -5.12
N GLN A 85 -15.16 18.29 -6.18
CA GLN A 85 -16.46 18.77 -6.69
C GLN A 85 -17.64 18.09 -6.00
N LEU A 86 -17.41 17.03 -5.23
CA LEU A 86 -18.46 16.26 -4.58
C LEU A 86 -18.79 16.83 -3.19
N LYS A 87 -20.07 17.14 -2.96
CA LYS A 87 -20.56 17.66 -1.68
C LYS A 87 -20.31 16.66 -0.55
N GLY A 88 -19.70 17.13 0.52
CA GLY A 88 -19.45 16.35 1.74
C GLY A 88 -18.32 15.32 1.61
N VAL A 89 -17.55 15.33 0.52
CA VAL A 89 -16.34 14.50 0.39
C VAL A 89 -15.13 15.31 0.87
N SER A 90 -14.42 14.79 1.88
CA SER A 90 -13.23 15.43 2.45
C SER A 90 -12.01 14.55 2.26
N ILE A 91 -11.02 15.04 1.50
CA ILE A 91 -9.72 14.37 1.33
C ILE A 91 -8.86 14.60 2.58
N ILE A 92 -8.30 13.52 3.12
CA ILE A 92 -7.38 13.54 4.26
C ILE A 92 -5.95 13.44 3.74
N GLY A 93 -5.21 14.54 3.82
CA GLY A 93 -3.84 14.61 3.33
C GLY A 93 -3.50 15.99 2.77
N HIS A 94 -2.46 16.04 1.93
CA HIS A 94 -2.07 17.27 1.27
C HIS A 94 -3.10 17.66 0.18
N GLN A 95 -3.10 18.91 -0.28
CA GLN A 95 -4.05 19.36 -1.33
C GLN A 95 -3.52 19.22 -2.75
N ASP A 96 -2.19 19.08 -2.87
CA ASP A 96 -1.45 18.80 -4.10
C ASP A 96 -1.43 17.29 -4.38
N PRO A 97 -2.03 16.82 -5.50
CA PRO A 97 -2.06 15.41 -5.85
C PRO A 97 -0.69 14.77 -6.06
N LEU A 98 0.33 15.55 -6.41
CA LEU A 98 1.70 15.04 -6.60
C LEU A 98 2.35 14.58 -5.29
N ARG A 99 1.74 14.88 -4.14
CA ARG A 99 2.21 14.48 -2.81
C ARG A 99 1.46 13.27 -2.24
N HIS A 100 0.70 12.56 -3.07
CA HIS A 100 -0.11 11.41 -2.67
C HIS A 100 0.39 10.05 -3.17
N CYS A 101 1.25 10.02 -4.20
CA CYS A 101 1.77 8.79 -4.80
C CYS A 101 0.65 7.76 -5.12
N GLY A 102 -0.41 8.18 -5.82
CA GLY A 102 -1.54 7.32 -6.18
C GLY A 102 -2.51 6.97 -5.03
N ILE A 103 -2.27 7.42 -3.80
CA ILE A 103 -3.09 7.06 -2.63
C ILE A 103 -3.94 8.25 -2.17
N VAL A 104 -5.26 8.16 -2.34
CA VAL A 104 -6.22 9.17 -1.90
C VAL A 104 -7.04 8.63 -0.74
N THR A 105 -6.83 9.20 0.45
CA THR A 105 -7.58 8.88 1.67
C THR A 105 -8.66 9.93 1.86
N PHE A 106 -9.88 9.52 2.22
CA PHE A 106 -11.01 10.43 2.30
C PHE A 106 -12.07 9.99 3.31
N THR A 107 -12.99 10.89 3.58
CA THR A 107 -14.20 10.69 4.37
C THR A 107 -15.39 11.31 3.64
N ILE A 108 -16.60 10.85 3.99
CA ILE A 108 -17.85 11.44 3.49
C ILE A 108 -18.67 11.85 4.70
N ASP A 109 -19.10 13.10 4.78
CA ASP A 109 -19.87 13.61 5.90
C ASP A 109 -21.15 12.78 6.11
N GLY A 110 -21.35 12.30 7.33
CA GLY A 110 -22.52 11.50 7.70
C GLY A 110 -22.48 10.03 7.27
N VAL A 111 -21.40 9.57 6.63
CA VAL A 111 -21.26 8.16 6.20
C VAL A 111 -20.05 7.52 6.86
N HIS A 112 -20.24 6.40 7.56
CA HIS A 112 -19.12 5.70 8.17
C HIS A 112 -18.24 5.07 7.07
N PRO A 113 -16.89 5.13 7.17
CA PRO A 113 -16.02 4.60 6.11
C PRO A 113 -16.23 3.14 5.72
N HIS A 114 -16.65 2.28 6.65
CA HIS A 114 -17.02 0.90 6.31
C HIS A 114 -18.27 0.83 5.43
N ASP A 115 -19.25 1.72 5.63
CA ASP A 115 -20.43 1.80 4.77
C ASP A 115 -20.04 2.30 3.37
N ILE A 116 -19.13 3.28 3.28
CA ILE A 116 -18.57 3.74 1.99
C ILE A 116 -17.97 2.54 1.23
N ALA A 117 -17.13 1.75 1.89
CA ALA A 117 -16.49 0.59 1.27
C ALA A 117 -17.50 -0.48 0.85
N SER A 118 -18.47 -0.81 1.71
CA SER A 118 -19.51 -1.80 1.39
C SER A 118 -20.41 -1.36 0.24
N ILE A 119 -20.77 -0.07 0.18
CA ILE A 119 -21.59 0.47 -0.91
C ILE A 119 -20.82 0.45 -2.23
N LEU A 120 -19.56 0.88 -2.25
CA LEU A 120 -18.73 0.84 -3.45
C LEU A 120 -18.48 -0.60 -3.92
N ASP A 121 -18.36 -1.56 -3.00
CA ASP A 121 -18.25 -2.98 -3.32
C ASP A 121 -19.48 -3.51 -4.08
N THR A 122 -20.70 -3.04 -3.76
CA THR A 122 -21.90 -3.40 -4.53
C THR A 122 -21.88 -2.90 -5.98
N GLU A 123 -21.05 -1.89 -6.26
CA GLU A 123 -20.79 -1.37 -7.61
C GLU A 123 -19.49 -1.94 -8.21
N HIS A 124 -18.94 -3.00 -7.61
CA HIS A 124 -17.69 -3.66 -8.01
C HIS A 124 -16.44 -2.76 -7.91
N ILE A 125 -16.46 -1.79 -7.01
CA ILE A 125 -15.34 -0.86 -6.76
C ILE A 125 -14.67 -1.23 -5.43
N ALA A 126 -13.47 -1.79 -5.52
CA ALA A 126 -12.69 -2.18 -4.36
C ALA A 126 -11.95 -0.99 -3.74
N VAL A 127 -12.33 -0.60 -2.52
CA VAL A 127 -11.59 0.33 -1.67
C VAL A 127 -11.31 -0.28 -0.30
N ARG A 128 -10.48 0.38 0.51
CA ARG A 128 -10.25 -0.04 1.89
C ARG A 128 -10.77 0.98 2.89
N ALA A 129 -11.43 0.50 3.93
CA ALA A 129 -11.84 1.30 5.08
C ALA A 129 -11.12 0.86 6.36
N GLY A 130 -11.03 1.76 7.33
CA GLY A 130 -10.48 1.51 8.67
C GLY A 130 -9.27 2.36 8.97
N HIS A 131 -8.34 1.84 9.79
CA HIS A 131 -7.16 2.60 10.24
C HIS A 131 -5.93 2.48 9.34
N HIS A 132 -5.95 1.62 8.33
CA HIS A 132 -4.82 1.38 7.41
C HIS A 132 -3.49 1.05 8.11
N CYS A 133 -3.55 0.36 9.26
CA CYS A 133 -2.41 0.11 10.15
C CYS A 133 -1.70 1.39 10.67
N ALA A 134 -2.39 2.53 10.67
CA ALA A 134 -1.86 3.85 11.03
C ALA A 134 -2.72 4.59 12.08
N GLN A 135 -3.27 3.85 13.06
CA GLN A 135 -4.19 4.39 14.07
C GLN A 135 -3.64 5.62 14.86
N PRO A 136 -2.35 5.68 15.26
CA PRO A 136 -1.83 6.88 15.93
C PRO A 136 -1.84 8.15 15.05
N LEU A 137 -1.64 8.01 13.74
CA LEU A 137 -1.74 9.13 12.81
C LEU A 137 -3.19 9.64 12.74
N MET A 138 -4.15 8.72 12.70
CA MET A 138 -5.57 9.08 12.70
C MET A 138 -5.99 9.84 13.96
N GLN A 139 -5.53 9.39 15.13
CA GLN A 139 -5.72 10.10 16.39
C GLN A 139 -5.15 11.52 16.34
N LYS A 140 -3.93 11.69 15.80
CA LYS A 140 -3.31 13.02 15.62
C LYS A 140 -4.11 13.93 14.69
N LEU A 141 -4.74 13.36 13.65
CA LEU A 141 -5.57 14.08 12.69
C LEU A 141 -7.01 14.29 13.15
N GLY A 142 -7.41 13.73 14.31
CA GLY A 142 -8.77 13.84 14.84
C GLY A 142 -9.81 13.08 14.02
N VAL A 143 -9.39 12.09 13.22
CA VAL A 143 -10.30 11.23 12.43
C VAL A 143 -10.33 9.83 13.04
N ASN A 144 -11.52 9.24 13.19
CA ASN A 144 -11.65 7.90 13.77
C ASN A 144 -11.24 6.81 12.77
N SER A 145 -11.78 6.87 11.55
CA SER A 145 -11.48 5.95 10.46
C SER A 145 -11.63 6.69 9.13
N THR A 146 -11.09 6.12 8.05
CA THR A 146 -11.19 6.70 6.71
C THR A 146 -11.39 5.62 5.64
N ALA A 147 -11.89 6.03 4.48
CA ALA A 147 -11.86 5.24 3.26
C ALA A 147 -10.60 5.61 2.45
N ARG A 148 -10.10 4.69 1.63
CA ARG A 148 -8.89 4.89 0.84
C ARG A 148 -9.02 4.21 -0.52
N ALA A 149 -8.90 5.02 -1.56
CA ALA A 149 -8.65 4.57 -2.92
C ALA A 149 -7.13 4.60 -3.16
N SER A 150 -6.58 3.52 -3.69
CA SER A 150 -5.14 3.39 -3.95
C SER A 150 -4.96 2.93 -5.38
N LEU A 151 -4.58 3.88 -6.23
CA LEU A 151 -4.36 3.69 -7.66
C LEU A 151 -2.98 3.11 -7.89
N TYR A 152 -2.80 2.49 -9.05
CA TYR A 152 -1.50 2.14 -9.58
C TYR A 152 -1.48 2.24 -11.10
N PHE A 153 -0.32 2.03 -11.74
CA PHE A 153 -0.13 2.28 -13.18
C PHE A 153 -1.04 1.47 -14.13
N TYR A 154 -1.67 0.41 -13.66
CA TYR A 154 -2.63 -0.38 -14.44
C TYR A 154 -4.07 0.15 -14.37
N ASN A 155 -4.35 1.10 -13.48
CA ASN A 155 -5.67 1.72 -13.41
C ASN A 155 -5.87 2.71 -14.57
N THR A 156 -7.13 3.04 -14.86
CA THR A 156 -7.48 3.90 -16.00
C THR A 156 -8.28 5.13 -15.60
N GLU A 157 -8.33 6.13 -16.48
CA GLU A 157 -9.20 7.30 -16.31
C GLU A 157 -10.69 6.93 -16.28
N ASP A 158 -11.08 5.86 -16.99
CA ASP A 158 -12.44 5.34 -16.98
C ASP A 158 -12.80 4.75 -15.60
N GLU A 159 -11.88 4.03 -14.96
CA GLU A 159 -12.06 3.55 -13.59
C GLU A 159 -12.14 4.69 -12.59
N VAL A 160 -11.34 5.76 -12.76
CA VAL A 160 -11.44 6.97 -11.94
C VAL A 160 -12.79 7.67 -12.15
N SER A 161 -13.26 7.74 -13.39
CA SER A 161 -14.55 8.36 -13.74
C SER A 161 -15.72 7.57 -13.16
N LEU A 162 -15.70 6.24 -13.30
CA LEU A 162 -16.68 5.34 -12.70
C LEU A 162 -16.66 5.46 -11.17
N PHE A 163 -15.47 5.49 -10.55
CA PHE A 163 -15.33 5.70 -9.12
C PHE A 163 -15.99 7.00 -8.68
N LEU A 164 -15.72 8.13 -9.36
CA LEU A 164 -16.28 9.43 -9.02
C LEU A 164 -17.81 9.46 -9.19
N GLU A 165 -18.32 8.85 -10.26
CA GLU A 165 -19.76 8.70 -10.50
C GLU A 165 -20.42 7.98 -9.31
N LYS A 166 -19.92 6.81 -8.94
CA LYS A 166 -20.51 6.01 -7.84
C LYS A 166 -20.31 6.65 -6.48
N LEU A 167 -19.16 7.29 -6.26
CA LEU A 167 -18.89 8.01 -5.02
C LEU A 167 -19.91 9.14 -4.79
N SER A 168 -20.31 9.84 -5.86
CA SER A 168 -21.32 10.90 -5.79
C SER A 168 -22.69 10.41 -5.30
N LEU A 169 -22.99 9.12 -5.46
CA LEU A 169 -24.27 8.50 -5.08
C LEU A 169 -24.28 7.94 -3.66
N VAL A 170 -23.11 7.77 -3.02
CA VAL A 170 -22.98 7.12 -1.69
C VAL A 170 -23.86 7.82 -0.65
N ARG A 171 -23.83 9.15 -0.58
CA ARG A 171 -24.66 9.93 0.35
C ARG A 171 -26.15 9.68 0.13
N LYS A 172 -26.58 9.70 -1.14
CA LYS A 172 -27.98 9.45 -1.53
C LYS A 172 -28.44 8.06 -1.14
N TRP A 173 -27.61 7.04 -1.32
CA TRP A 173 -27.92 5.67 -0.91
C TRP A 173 -28.02 5.50 0.61
N MET A 174 -27.33 6.34 1.38
CA MET A 174 -27.47 6.43 2.83
C MET A 174 -28.69 7.27 3.28
N GLY A 175 -29.49 7.79 2.34
CA GLY A 175 -30.64 8.65 2.63
C GLY A 175 -30.27 10.09 3.00
N LEU A 176 -29.05 10.52 2.66
CA LEU A 176 -28.56 11.89 2.84
C LEU A 176 -28.71 12.69 1.53
N GLU A 177 -28.73 14.03 1.62
CA GLU A 177 -28.67 14.92 0.44
C GLU A 177 -27.40 14.73 -0.39
#